data_AF-A0A524AQQ3-F1
#
_entry.id   AF-A0A524AQQ3-F1
#
_cell.length_a   1.000
_cell.length_b   1.000
_cell.length_c   1.000
_cell.angle_alpha   90.00
_cell.angle_beta   90.00
_cell.angle_gamma   90.00
#
_symmetry.space_group_name_H-M   'P 1'
#
loop_
_entity.id
_entity.type
_entity.pdbx_description
1 polymer ?
#
loop_
_entity_poly.entity_id
_entity_poly.type
_entity_poly.pdbx_seq_one_letter_code
_entity_poly.pdbx_strand_id
1 'polypeptide(L)'
;MSSVMDMYRDKATREAFAAKAKEVYEKIKAELEGKEGLVAIEPESGDYFVGQTLGQANEAAFAEHPDVWVYFIRIDNHEAAMPLKTW
;
A
#
# COMPACT_ATOMS: atom_id res chain seq x y z
N MET A 1 -2.92 -17.58 -6.29
CA MET A 1 -2.67 -16.14 -6.52
C MET A 1 -3.94 -15.55 -7.08
N SER A 2 -4.49 -14.53 -6.44
CA SER A 2 -5.68 -13.82 -6.93
C SER A 2 -5.37 -13.18 -8.29
N SER A 3 -6.28 -13.29 -9.26
CA SER A 3 -6.14 -12.60 -10.55
C SER A 3 -6.26 -11.08 -10.35
N VAL A 4 -5.60 -10.28 -11.18
CA VAL A 4 -5.75 -8.81 -11.22
C VAL A 4 -7.23 -8.40 -11.29
N MET A 5 -8.06 -9.22 -11.95
CA MET A 5 -9.49 -8.95 -12.10
C MET A 5 -10.30 -9.15 -10.81
N ASP A 6 -9.82 -10.00 -9.91
CA ASP A 6 -10.47 -10.28 -8.64
C ASP A 6 -10.37 -9.07 -7.70
N MET A 7 -9.24 -8.35 -7.71
CA MET A 7 -9.05 -7.12 -6.96
C MET A 7 -10.06 -6.02 -7.32
N TYR A 8 -10.52 -5.95 -8.58
CA TYR A 8 -11.51 -4.95 -8.98
C TYR A 8 -12.96 -5.36 -8.68
N ARG A 9 -13.25 -6.67 -8.68
CA ARG A 9 -14.63 -7.18 -8.68
C ARG A 9 -15.04 -7.76 -7.33
N ASP A 10 -14.11 -8.36 -6.60
CA ASP A 10 -14.41 -9.05 -5.37
C ASP A 10 -14.14 -8.16 -4.15
N LYS A 11 -15.15 -8.06 -3.28
CA LYS A 11 -15.05 -7.27 -2.05
C LYS A 11 -14.19 -8.00 -1.01
N ALA A 12 -14.36 -9.31 -0.86
CA ALA A 12 -13.64 -10.09 0.15
C ALA A 12 -12.13 -10.10 -0.12
N THR A 13 -11.72 -10.23 -1.38
CA THR A 13 -10.32 -10.15 -1.81
C THR A 13 -9.70 -8.80 -1.44
N ARG A 14 -10.40 -7.69 -1.71
CA ARG A 14 -9.93 -6.34 -1.33
C ARG A 14 -9.82 -6.17 0.18
N GLU A 15 -10.77 -6.67 0.94
CA GLU A 15 -10.75 -6.59 2.41
C GLU A 15 -9.61 -7.43 2.99
N ALA A 16 -9.37 -8.64 2.49
CA ALA A 16 -8.26 -9.49 2.89
C ALA A 16 -6.90 -8.85 2.55
N PHE A 17 -6.77 -8.28 1.35
CA PHE A 17 -5.57 -7.53 0.93
C PHE A 17 -5.31 -6.33 1.83
N ALA A 18 -6.34 -5.52 2.10
CA ALA A 18 -6.24 -4.38 3.01
C ALA A 18 -5.90 -4.80 4.44
N ALA A 19 -6.45 -5.91 4.93
CA ALA A 19 -6.12 -6.42 6.27
C ALA A 19 -4.64 -6.78 6.38
N LYS A 20 -4.07 -7.48 5.38
CA LYS A 20 -2.65 -7.83 5.36
C LYS A 20 -1.75 -6.60 5.29
N ALA A 21 -2.10 -5.61 4.48
CA ALA A 21 -1.37 -4.34 4.43
C ALA A 21 -1.43 -3.57 5.76
N LYS A 22 -2.57 -3.60 6.45
CA LYS A 22 -2.71 -2.99 7.79
C LYS A 22 -1.84 -3.69 8.83
N GLU A 23 -1.67 -5.00 8.76
CA GLU A 23 -0.73 -5.72 9.64
C GLU A 23 0.72 -5.27 9.45
N VAL A 24 1.13 -4.97 8.21
CA VAL A 24 2.44 -4.39 7.92
C VAL A 24 2.51 -2.95 8.44
N TYR A 25 1.47 -2.14 8.20
CA TYR A 25 1.37 -0.78 8.68
C TYR A 25 1.56 -0.66 10.19
N GLU A 26 0.88 -1.52 10.96
CA GLU A 26 0.98 -1.54 12.42
C GLU A 26 2.40 -1.78 12.93
N LYS A 27 3.23 -2.51 12.17
CA LYS A 27 4.65 -2.75 12.52
C LYS A 27 5.53 -1.53 12.24
N ILE A 28 5.20 -0.75 11.21
CA ILE A 28 6.03 0.37 10.73
C ILE A 28 5.54 1.74 11.17
N LYS A 29 4.31 1.86 11.72
CA LYS A 29 3.69 3.16 12.03
C LYS A 29 4.53 4.05 12.95
N ALA A 30 5.29 3.45 13.88
CA ALA A 30 6.20 4.19 14.77
C ALA A 30 7.36 4.83 13.98
N GLU A 31 7.84 4.19 12.92
CA GLU A 31 8.88 4.73 12.02
C GLU A 31 8.36 5.82 11.10
N LEU A 32 7.03 5.97 11.02
CA LEU A 32 6.34 6.98 10.21
C LEU A 32 5.93 8.20 11.04
N GLU A 33 6.05 8.16 12.36
CA GLU A 33 5.72 9.29 13.22
C GLU A 33 6.54 10.54 12.84
N GLY A 34 5.84 11.66 12.68
CA GLY A 34 6.44 12.94 12.27
C GLY A 34 6.80 13.05 10.78
N LYS A 35 6.55 12.02 9.98
CA LYS A 35 6.63 12.11 8.51
C LYS A 35 5.32 12.64 7.92
N GLU A 36 5.42 13.15 6.70
CA GLU A 36 4.27 13.60 5.91
C GLU A 36 4.17 12.76 4.63
N GLY A 37 3.00 12.83 3.98
CA GLY A 37 2.77 12.18 2.69
C GLY A 37 2.08 10.83 2.81
N LEU A 38 2.53 9.87 2.01
CA LEU A 38 1.92 8.55 1.86
C LEU A 38 2.97 7.46 2.00
N VAL A 39 2.53 6.32 2.51
CA VAL A 39 3.26 5.05 2.43
C VAL A 39 2.53 4.12 1.46
N ALA A 40 3.26 3.53 0.52
CA ALA A 40 2.82 2.40 -0.30
C ALA A 40 3.36 1.12 0.30
N ILE A 41 2.50 0.14 0.57
CA ILE A 41 2.86 -1.13 1.19
C ILE A 41 2.62 -2.26 0.19
N GLU A 42 3.64 -3.08 -0.06
CA GLU A 42 3.47 -4.38 -0.72
C GLU A 42 3.23 -5.42 0.39
N PRO A 43 1.99 -5.92 0.57
CA PRO A 43 1.66 -6.70 1.75
C PRO A 43 2.23 -8.11 1.76
N GLU A 44 2.63 -8.68 0.62
CA GLU A 44 3.17 -10.04 0.55
C GLU A 44 4.61 -10.13 1.07
N SER A 45 5.48 -9.20 0.68
CA SER A 45 6.87 -9.06 1.13
C SER A 45 6.97 -8.28 2.44
N GLY A 46 6.06 -7.34 2.67
CA GLY A 46 6.12 -6.40 3.79
C GLY A 46 6.97 -5.16 3.49
N ASP A 47 7.47 -5.01 2.26
CA ASP A 47 8.20 -3.81 1.85
C ASP A 47 7.27 -2.60 1.83
N TYR A 48 7.84 -1.44 2.12
CA TYR A 48 7.09 -0.20 2.16
C TYR A 48 7.91 0.98 1.64
N PHE A 49 7.21 1.92 0.99
CA PHE A 49 7.82 3.03 0.27
C PHE A 49 7.12 4.33 0.65
N VAL A 50 7.88 5.32 1.12
CA VAL A 50 7.33 6.61 1.55
C VAL A 50 7.57 7.67 0.47
N GLY A 51 6.54 8.46 0.17
CA GLY A 51 6.64 9.60 -0.75
C GLY A 51 5.77 10.76 -0.28
N GLN A 52 6.15 11.99 -0.62
CA GLN A 52 5.32 13.17 -0.31
C GLN A 52 4.03 13.18 -1.12
N THR A 53 4.06 12.54 -2.30
CA THR A 53 2.90 12.38 -3.17
C THR A 53 2.64 10.90 -3.48
N LEU A 54 1.41 10.61 -3.90
CA LEU A 54 1.00 9.28 -4.33
C LEU A 54 1.86 8.77 -5.50
N GLY A 55 2.24 9.65 -6.43
CA GLY A 55 3.13 9.31 -7.54
C GLY A 55 4.54 8.94 -7.09
N GLN A 56 5.12 9.65 -6.12
CA GLN A 56 6.47 9.34 -5.61
C GLN A 56 6.51 8.00 -4.86
N ALA A 57 5.52 7.76 -3.99
CA ALA A 57 5.43 6.48 -3.29
C ALA A 57 5.18 5.32 -4.26
N ASN A 58 4.41 5.54 -5.33
CA ASN A 58 4.18 4.55 -6.37
C ASN A 58 5.43 4.28 -7.21
N GLU A 59 6.15 5.33 -7.65
CA GLU A 59 7.37 5.21 -8.44
C GLU A 59 8.43 4.39 -7.69
N ALA A 60 8.59 4.66 -6.38
CA ALA A 60 9.47 3.88 -5.52
C ALA A 60 9.03 2.41 -5.41
N ALA A 61 7.73 2.16 -5.21
CA ALA A 61 7.20 0.80 -5.17
C ALA A 61 7.34 0.07 -6.51
N PHE A 62 7.08 0.73 -7.64
CA PHE A 62 7.18 0.18 -8.99
C PHE A 62 8.61 -0.23 -9.34
N ALA A 63 9.60 0.53 -8.87
CA ALA A 63 11.00 0.23 -9.11
C ALA A 63 11.44 -1.13 -8.53
N GLU A 64 10.84 -1.56 -7.40
CA GLU A 64 11.15 -2.84 -6.76
C GLU A 64 10.11 -3.93 -7.09
N HIS A 65 8.85 -3.54 -7.20
CA HIS A 65 7.70 -4.43 -7.38
C HIS A 65 6.84 -3.97 -8.57
N PRO A 66 7.27 -4.22 -9.82
CA PRO A 66 6.53 -3.78 -11.00
C PRO A 66 5.25 -4.62 -11.20
N ASP A 67 4.20 -3.96 -11.70
CA ASP A 67 2.91 -4.58 -12.05
C ASP A 67 2.17 -5.32 -10.93
N VAL A 68 2.40 -4.97 -9.66
CA VAL A 68 1.68 -5.55 -8.51
C VAL A 68 0.70 -4.58 -7.88
N TRP A 69 -0.17 -5.09 -7.00
CA TRP A 69 -1.02 -4.25 -6.15
C TRP A 69 -0.27 -3.88 -4.89
N VAL A 70 -0.33 -2.59 -4.52
CA VAL A 70 0.15 -2.07 -3.24
C VAL A 70 -0.99 -1.34 -2.53
N TYR A 71 -0.85 -1.15 -1.23
CA TYR A 71 -1.81 -0.44 -0.41
C TYR A 71 -1.25 0.90 0.03
N PHE A 72 -1.89 1.97 -0.42
CA PHE A 72 -1.53 3.33 -0.03
C PHE A 72 -2.24 3.73 1.25
N ILE A 73 -1.51 4.33 2.18
CA ILE A 73 -2.05 4.94 3.41
C ILE A 73 -1.46 6.35 3.52
N ARG A 74 -2.31 7.36 3.73
CA ARG A 74 -1.84 8.70 4.10
C ARG A 74 -1.31 8.69 5.53
N ILE A 75 -0.10 9.20 5.74
CA ILE A 75 0.56 9.22 7.06
C ILE A 75 -0.15 10.20 8.02
N ASP A 76 -0.73 11.29 7.51
CA ASP A 76 -1.47 12.27 8.31
C ASP A 76 -2.93 11.88 8.58
N ASN A 77 -3.45 10.88 7.87
CA ASN A 77 -4.83 10.38 8.02
C ASN A 77 -4.91 8.92 7.57
N HIS A 78 -4.68 7.97 8.48
CA HIS A 78 -4.55 6.55 8.12
C HIS A 78 -5.87 5.94 7.60
N GLU A 79 -7.01 6.57 7.83
CA GLU A 79 -8.31 6.15 7.26
C GLU A 79 -8.41 6.46 5.76
N ALA A 80 -7.62 7.43 5.26
CA ALA A 80 -7.48 7.70 3.84
C ALA A 80 -6.49 6.71 3.21
N ALA A 81 -7.00 5.54 2.87
CA ALA A 81 -6.22 4.44 2.32
C ALA A 81 -6.91 3.77 1.12
N MET A 82 -6.11 3.24 0.18
CA MET A 82 -6.65 2.53 -0.98
C MET A 82 -5.64 1.57 -1.61
N PRO A 83 -6.09 0.43 -2.15
CA PRO A 83 -5.26 -0.40 -3.02
C PRO A 83 -5.16 0.24 -4.41
N LEU A 84 -3.96 0.27 -4.98
CA LEU A 84 -3.73 0.62 -6.38
C LEU A 84 -2.63 -0.27 -6.95
N LYS A 85 -2.66 -0.47 -8.27
CA LYS A 85 -1.54 -1.11 -8.97
C LYS A 85 -0.35 -0.16 -9.01
N THR A 86 0.88 -0.67 -9.00
CA THR A 86 2.07 0.11 -9.40
C THR A 86 1.99 0.45 -10.89
N TRP A 87 2.43 1.65 -11.30
CA TRP A 87 2.38 2.13 -12.70
C TRP A 87 3.61 2.95 -13.09
#